data_AF-A0A355F269-F1
#
_entry.id   AF-A0A355F269-F1
#
_cell.length_a   1.000
_cell.length_b   1.000
_cell.length_c   1.000
_cell.angle_alpha   90.00
_cell.angle_beta   90.00
_cell.angle_gamma   90.00
#
_symmetry.space_group_name_H-M   'P 1'
#
loop_
_entity.id
_entity.type
_entity.pdbx_description
1 polymer ?
#
loop_
_entity_poly.entity_id
_entity_poly.type
_entity_poly.pdbx_seq_one_letter_code
_entity_poly.pdbx_strand_id
1 'polypeptide(L)'
;MGNALAVSEDGLRMVAAWEDMRGLCGPPYNRPCTIPWSPPGLTGVAASTDGGRTWTELGAPPATETFMAGGHGWLDRGLHGSQETFYLVSRARLLDNPHPNYGQLGMLLHRGRFENGRFVWKDTRYLGPAADERDFWRGPNVAAAKDGSGRVYVAYTNLADLAYTCDQPGTSGGQIRVRRSDDGGDT
;
A
#
# COMPACT_ATOMS: atom_id res chain seq x y z
N MET A 1 -5.73 -7.61 -9.58
CA MET A 1 -6.21 -8.36 -8.42
C MET A 1 -5.12 -9.29 -7.94
N GLY A 2 -4.46 -8.86 -6.87
CA GLY A 2 -3.43 -9.63 -6.17
C GLY A 2 -3.70 -9.57 -4.67
N ASN A 3 -3.16 -10.55 -3.96
CA ASN A 3 -3.14 -10.61 -2.51
C ASN A 3 -1.69 -10.65 -2.03
N ALA A 4 -1.46 -10.18 -0.81
CA ALA A 4 -0.17 -10.19 -0.15
C ALA A 4 -0.34 -10.73 1.28
N LEU A 5 0.72 -11.32 1.81
CA LEU A 5 0.78 -11.86 3.17
C LEU A 5 2.15 -11.56 3.76
N ALA A 6 2.18 -11.08 5.00
CA ALA A 6 3.39 -11.04 5.81
C ALA A 6 3.16 -11.78 7.12
N VAL A 7 4.19 -12.49 7.57
CA VAL A 7 4.15 -13.41 8.71
C VAL A 7 5.28 -13.07 9.67
N SER A 8 4.96 -13.01 10.95
CA SER A 8 5.91 -12.90 12.06
C SER A 8 6.85 -14.11 12.11
N GLU A 9 7.97 -13.95 12.81
CA GLU A 9 8.97 -15.02 12.93
C GLU A 9 8.42 -16.29 13.62
N ASP A 10 7.51 -16.12 14.60
CA ASP A 10 6.87 -17.22 15.32
C ASP A 10 5.77 -17.93 14.50
N GLY A 11 5.41 -17.39 13.33
CA GLY A 11 4.37 -17.94 12.47
C GLY A 11 2.94 -17.78 12.99
N LEU A 12 2.72 -17.12 14.14
CA LEU A 12 1.40 -16.95 14.74
C LEU A 12 0.73 -15.66 14.30
N ARG A 13 1.52 -14.57 14.22
CA ARG A 13 1.01 -13.25 13.84
C ARG A 13 1.15 -13.04 12.33
N MET A 14 0.05 -12.74 11.66
CA MET A 14 -0.01 -12.58 10.21
C MET A 14 -0.83 -11.35 9.82
N VAL A 15 -0.43 -10.69 8.74
CA VAL A 15 -1.21 -9.63 8.10
C VAL A 15 -1.40 -10.01 6.65
N ALA A 16 -2.64 -9.96 6.18
CA ALA A 16 -3.00 -10.16 4.79
C ALA A 16 -3.58 -8.87 4.20
N ALA A 17 -3.30 -8.63 2.92
CA ALA A 17 -3.88 -7.53 2.16
C ALA A 17 -4.39 -8.03 0.80
N TRP A 18 -5.48 -7.44 0.32
CA TRP A 18 -6.06 -7.78 -0.99
C TRP A 18 -6.63 -6.54 -1.66
N GLU A 19 -6.85 -6.63 -2.97
CA GLU A 19 -7.64 -5.63 -3.67
C GLU A 19 -9.10 -5.74 -3.27
N ASP A 20 -9.57 -4.71 -2.60
CA ASP A 20 -10.92 -4.64 -2.13
C ASP A 20 -11.76 -3.90 -3.15
N MET A 21 -12.66 -4.64 -3.80
CA MET A 21 -13.54 -4.10 -4.83
C MET A 21 -14.58 -3.12 -4.26
N ARG A 22 -14.60 -2.88 -2.94
CA ARG A 22 -15.48 -1.91 -2.28
C ARG A 22 -15.41 -0.48 -2.85
N GLY A 23 -14.30 -0.06 -3.44
CA GLY A 23 -14.25 1.23 -4.17
C GLY A 23 -14.18 1.13 -5.70
N LEU A 24 -14.66 0.01 -6.27
CA LEU A 24 -15.13 -0.05 -7.66
C LEU A 24 -16.61 0.39 -7.77
N CYS A 25 -17.11 1.12 -6.78
CA CYS A 25 -18.37 1.84 -6.89
C CYS A 25 -18.13 3.17 -7.63
N GLY A 26 -19.11 3.63 -8.42
CA GLY A 26 -18.96 4.76 -9.34
C GLY A 26 -18.26 4.44 -10.67
N PRO A 27 -18.06 5.44 -11.56
CA PRO A 27 -17.44 5.25 -12.87
C PRO A 27 -15.99 4.70 -12.78
N PRO A 28 -15.54 3.83 -13.71
CA PRO A 28 -16.24 3.34 -14.90
C PRO A 28 -17.20 2.18 -14.63
N TYR A 29 -17.25 1.67 -13.40
CA TYR A 29 -17.96 0.43 -13.05
C TYR A 29 -19.44 0.66 -12.72
N ASN A 30 -19.87 1.92 -12.56
CA ASN A 30 -21.25 2.35 -12.35
C ASN A 30 -22.00 1.60 -11.24
N ARG A 31 -21.29 1.10 -10.20
CA ARG A 31 -21.93 0.43 -9.06
C ARG A 31 -22.34 1.45 -7.99
N PRO A 32 -23.51 1.28 -7.34
CA PRO A 32 -23.93 2.14 -6.24
C PRO A 32 -22.94 2.07 -5.06
N CYS A 33 -22.44 3.22 -4.60
CA CYS A 33 -21.69 3.28 -3.35
C CYS A 33 -22.68 3.29 -2.18
N THR A 34 -22.78 2.20 -1.43
CA THR A 34 -23.61 2.15 -0.21
C THR A 34 -22.74 2.42 1.02
N ILE A 35 -22.88 3.62 1.61
CA ILE A 35 -22.55 3.99 3.01
C ILE A 35 -21.02 4.24 3.25
N PRO A 36 -20.61 5.22 4.09
CA PRO A 36 -19.27 5.81 3.99
C PRO A 36 -18.20 4.84 4.49
N TRP A 37 -17.31 4.42 3.60
CA TRP A 37 -16.18 3.57 3.93
C TRP A 37 -15.26 4.31 4.91
N SER A 38 -15.13 3.78 6.13
CA SER A 38 -14.24 4.33 7.14
C SER A 38 -13.31 3.23 7.67
N PRO A 39 -11.99 3.30 7.38
CA PRO A 39 -11.36 4.25 6.46
C PRO A 39 -11.66 3.89 4.99
N PRO A 40 -11.69 4.88 4.08
CA PRO A 40 -11.87 4.64 2.65
C PRO A 40 -10.60 4.05 2.02
N GLY A 41 -10.77 3.21 0.99
CA GLY A 41 -9.65 2.64 0.23
C GLY A 41 -10.05 1.44 -0.62
N LEU A 42 -9.17 1.07 -1.55
CA LEU A 42 -9.28 -0.09 -2.45
C LEU A 42 -8.38 -1.27 -2.03
N THR A 43 -7.84 -1.21 -0.82
CA THR A 43 -6.96 -2.25 -0.26
C THR A 43 -7.56 -2.70 1.06
N GLY A 44 -8.06 -3.93 1.11
CA GLY A 44 -8.58 -4.54 2.33
C GLY A 44 -7.45 -5.22 3.10
N VAL A 45 -7.58 -5.25 4.42
CA VAL A 45 -6.59 -5.84 5.33
C VAL A 45 -7.28 -6.72 6.37
N ALA A 46 -6.64 -7.83 6.72
CA ALA A 46 -6.99 -8.66 7.85
C ALA A 46 -5.73 -9.06 8.63
N ALA A 47 -5.90 -9.35 9.91
CA ALA A 47 -4.83 -9.85 10.77
C ALA A 47 -5.23 -11.15 11.47
N SER A 48 -4.24 -12.00 11.72
CA SER A 48 -4.36 -13.22 12.50
C SER A 48 -3.32 -13.23 13.61
N THR A 49 -3.65 -13.87 14.74
CA THR A 49 -2.76 -14.10 15.88
C THR A 49 -2.60 -15.57 16.23
N ASP A 50 -3.14 -16.48 15.41
CA ASP A 50 -3.18 -17.92 15.67
C ASP A 50 -2.68 -18.77 14.49
N GLY A 51 -1.82 -18.17 13.65
CA GLY A 51 -1.23 -18.81 12.48
C GLY A 51 -2.19 -18.94 11.31
N GLY A 52 -3.14 -18.01 11.18
CA GLY A 52 -4.09 -17.95 10.07
C GLY A 52 -5.30 -18.87 10.22
N ARG A 53 -5.55 -19.43 11.42
CA ARG A 53 -6.76 -20.22 11.68
C ARG A 53 -7.99 -19.33 11.79
N THR A 54 -7.85 -18.17 12.41
CA THR A 54 -8.87 -17.12 12.47
C THR A 54 -8.30 -15.79 11.99
N TRP A 55 -9.19 -14.96 11.43
CA TRP A 55 -8.85 -13.67 10.84
C TRP A 55 -9.80 -12.60 11.36
N THR A 56 -9.22 -11.46 11.76
CA THR A 56 -9.95 -10.24 12.06
C THR A 56 -9.83 -9.30 10.86
N GLU A 57 -10.94 -9.00 10.19
CA GLU A 57 -10.95 -7.97 9.16
C GLU A 57 -10.77 -6.58 9.78
N LEU A 58 -9.90 -5.79 9.18
CA LEU A 58 -9.55 -4.44 9.64
C LEU A 58 -10.09 -3.34 8.71
N GLY A 59 -10.65 -3.71 7.56
CA GLY A 59 -11.02 -2.76 6.51
C GLY A 59 -9.79 -2.26 5.75
N ALA A 60 -9.85 -1.03 5.23
CA ALA A 60 -8.70 -0.41 4.59
C ALA A 60 -7.65 0.05 5.61
N PRO A 61 -6.36 0.16 5.23
CA PRO A 61 -5.39 0.82 6.09
C PRO A 61 -5.72 2.32 6.21
N PRO A 62 -5.23 3.02 7.26
CA PRO A 62 -5.53 4.42 7.49
C PRO A 62 -5.14 5.30 6.29
N ALA A 63 -6.08 6.15 5.88
CA ALA A 63 -5.81 7.23 4.96
C ALA A 63 -4.91 8.30 5.62
N THR A 64 -4.31 9.13 4.78
CA THR A 64 -3.76 10.43 5.19
C THR A 64 -4.85 11.51 5.04
N GLU A 65 -4.52 12.77 5.30
CA GLU A 65 -5.45 13.88 5.07
C GLU A 65 -5.91 13.99 3.60
N THR A 66 -5.07 13.58 2.65
CA THR A 66 -5.31 13.79 1.21
C THR A 66 -5.44 12.48 0.43
N PHE A 67 -4.84 11.40 0.91
CA PHE A 67 -4.68 10.16 0.14
C PHE A 67 -5.20 8.92 0.87
N MET A 68 -5.83 8.03 0.11
CA MET A 68 -6.25 6.69 0.54
C MET A 68 -5.48 5.59 -0.23
N ALA A 69 -5.47 4.38 0.34
CA ALA A 69 -4.90 3.21 -0.31
C ALA A 69 -5.68 2.85 -1.58
N GLY A 70 -4.99 2.79 -2.71
CA GLY A 70 -5.55 2.76 -4.05
C GLY A 70 -5.48 1.40 -4.75
N GLY A 71 -5.24 0.32 -4.01
CA GLY A 71 -5.08 -1.03 -4.55
C GLY A 71 -3.61 -1.42 -4.74
N HIS A 72 -3.39 -2.63 -5.27
CA HIS A 72 -2.07 -3.26 -5.39
C HIS A 72 -1.25 -3.21 -4.09
N GLY A 73 -1.80 -3.78 -3.01
CA GLY A 73 -1.08 -3.91 -1.75
C GLY A 73 0.06 -4.94 -1.85
N TRP A 74 1.24 -4.58 -1.33
CA TRP A 74 2.34 -5.51 -1.07
C TRP A 74 2.76 -5.42 0.39
N LEU A 75 3.02 -6.57 1.02
CA LEU A 75 3.35 -6.66 2.44
C LEU A 75 4.74 -7.22 2.63
N ASP A 76 5.44 -6.69 3.63
CA ASP A 76 6.61 -7.34 4.20
C ASP A 76 6.73 -6.98 5.69
N ARG A 77 7.46 -7.81 6.42
CA ARG A 77 7.79 -7.61 7.82
C ARG A 77 9.21 -7.14 7.97
N GLY A 78 9.50 -6.22 8.86
CA GLY A 78 10.87 -5.86 9.23
C GLY A 78 11.05 -5.70 10.72
N LEU A 79 12.30 -5.53 11.13
CA LEU A 79 12.69 -5.20 12.48
C LEU A 79 13.41 -3.84 12.52
N HIS A 80 13.05 -3.00 13.48
CA HIS A 80 13.82 -1.83 13.88
C HIS A 80 14.16 -2.00 15.37
N GLY A 81 15.44 -2.24 15.66
CA GLY A 81 15.84 -2.83 16.94
C GLY A 81 15.15 -4.19 17.15
N SER A 82 14.50 -4.38 18.30
CA SER A 82 13.69 -5.58 18.58
C SER A 82 12.22 -5.43 18.20
N GLN A 83 11.81 -4.28 17.62
CA GLN A 83 10.42 -4.02 17.31
C GLN A 83 10.07 -4.54 15.91
N GLU A 84 9.14 -5.49 15.89
CA GLU A 84 8.56 -6.02 14.66
C GLU A 84 7.54 -5.05 14.07
N THR A 85 7.75 -4.68 12.81
CA THR A 85 6.88 -3.78 12.04
C THR A 85 6.43 -4.49 10.77
N PHE A 86 5.14 -4.41 10.47
CA PHE A 86 4.55 -4.84 9.22
C PHE A 86 4.37 -3.61 8.34
N TYR A 87 4.94 -3.69 7.15
CA TYR A 87 4.90 -2.65 6.13
C TYR A 87 3.92 -3.07 5.05
N LEU A 88 2.95 -2.21 4.74
CA LEU A 88 2.09 -2.33 3.57
C LEU A 88 2.41 -1.17 2.65
N VAL A 89 2.84 -1.46 1.43
CA VAL A 89 2.86 -0.45 0.38
C VAL A 89 1.64 -0.62 -0.52
N SER A 90 1.01 0.49 -0.89
CA SER A 90 -0.09 0.53 -1.84
C SER A 90 0.04 1.74 -2.77
N ARG A 91 -0.77 1.77 -3.82
CA ARG A 91 -0.91 2.97 -4.66
C ARG A 91 -1.57 4.08 -3.84
N ALA A 92 -1.19 5.33 -4.06
CA ALA A 92 -1.92 6.47 -3.48
C ALA A 92 -3.04 6.94 -4.43
N ARG A 93 -4.26 7.09 -3.90
CA ARG A 93 -5.40 7.75 -4.58
C ARG A 93 -5.86 8.96 -3.78
N LEU A 94 -6.34 10.00 -4.45
CA LEU A 94 -6.98 11.14 -3.77
C LEU A 94 -8.23 10.68 -3.03
N LEU A 95 -8.42 11.25 -1.84
CA LEU A 95 -9.58 11.00 -0.99
C LEU A 95 -10.85 11.65 -1.53
N ASP A 96 -10.72 12.87 -2.08
CA ASP A 96 -11.80 13.76 -2.51
C ASP A 96 -12.10 13.71 -4.02
N ASN A 97 -11.21 13.12 -4.82
CA ASN A 97 -11.39 12.96 -6.26
C ASN A 97 -10.96 11.56 -6.76
N PRO A 98 -11.85 10.56 -6.69
CA PRO A 98 -11.54 9.19 -7.09
C PRO A 98 -11.51 8.97 -8.62
N HIS A 99 -11.46 10.03 -9.44
CA HIS A 99 -11.59 9.92 -10.89
C HIS A 99 -10.60 8.90 -11.48
N PRO A 100 -11.07 7.93 -12.30
CA PRO A 100 -10.30 6.75 -12.69
C PRO A 100 -9.08 7.07 -13.57
N ASN A 101 -9.07 8.21 -14.25
CA ASN A 101 -8.09 8.53 -15.29
C ASN A 101 -6.87 9.33 -14.81
N TYR A 102 -6.87 9.86 -13.57
CA TYR A 102 -5.76 10.68 -13.02
C TYR A 102 -5.25 10.17 -11.65
N GLY A 103 -5.67 8.97 -11.26
CA GLY A 103 -5.80 8.63 -9.84
C GLY A 103 -4.57 8.07 -9.14
N GLN A 104 -3.40 7.94 -9.76
CA GLN A 104 -2.22 7.39 -9.05
C GLN A 104 -1.08 8.41 -8.99
N LEU A 105 -0.99 9.07 -7.83
CA LEU A 105 -0.11 10.23 -7.61
C LEU A 105 1.19 9.87 -6.90
N GLY A 106 1.30 8.62 -6.42
CA GLY A 106 2.46 8.12 -5.69
C GLY A 106 2.14 6.79 -5.03
N MET A 107 2.80 6.52 -3.92
CA MET A 107 2.55 5.33 -3.09
C MET A 107 2.25 5.73 -1.65
N LEU A 108 1.56 4.87 -0.91
CA LEU A 108 1.42 4.96 0.54
C LEU A 108 2.21 3.82 1.18
N LEU A 109 3.02 4.13 2.19
CA LEU A 109 3.66 3.17 3.07
C LEU A 109 2.95 3.21 4.43
N HIS A 110 2.23 2.15 4.76
CA HIS A 110 1.58 2.00 6.05
C HIS A 110 2.46 1.15 6.96
N ARG A 111 2.59 1.56 8.22
CA ARG A 111 3.39 0.85 9.23
C ARG A 111 2.49 0.43 10.36
N GLY A 112 2.48 -0.86 10.68
CA GLY A 112 1.67 -1.42 11.75
C GLY A 112 2.42 -2.48 12.53
N ARG A 113 1.88 -2.87 13.68
CA ARG A 113 2.46 -3.91 14.53
C ARG A 113 1.41 -4.55 15.42
N PHE A 114 1.74 -5.69 15.99
CA PHE A 114 0.90 -6.32 17.00
C PHE A 114 1.20 -5.74 18.37
N GLU A 115 0.15 -5.31 19.08
CA GLU A 115 0.20 -4.81 20.44
C GLU A 115 -0.98 -5.38 21.22
N ASN A 116 -0.72 -5.87 22.44
CA ASN A 116 -1.78 -6.39 23.32
C ASN A 116 -2.69 -7.40 22.62
N GLY A 117 -2.12 -8.30 21.82
CA GLY A 117 -2.86 -9.37 21.13
C GLY A 117 -3.67 -8.92 19.91
N ARG A 118 -3.50 -7.70 19.40
CA ARG A 118 -4.18 -7.21 18.19
C ARG A 118 -3.23 -6.46 17.27
N PHE A 119 -3.55 -6.45 15.98
CA PHE A 119 -2.84 -5.60 15.03
C PHE A 119 -3.31 -4.16 15.12
N VAL A 120 -2.38 -3.21 15.08
CA VAL A 120 -2.65 -1.78 15.03
C VAL A 120 -1.77 -1.11 13.99
N TRP A 121 -2.37 -0.23 13.19
CA TRP A 121 -1.63 0.71 12.36
C TRP A 121 -1.07 1.84 13.23
N LYS A 122 0.16 2.26 12.94
CA LYS A 122 0.85 3.34 13.63
C LYS A 122 0.79 4.62 12.85
N ASP A 123 1.07 4.55 11.55
CA ASP A 123 0.99 5.68 10.65
C ASP A 123 0.96 5.24 9.18
N THR A 124 0.79 6.24 8.32
CA THR A 124 0.86 6.15 6.88
C THR A 124 1.76 7.27 6.35
N ARG A 125 2.73 6.94 5.51
CA ARG A 125 3.60 7.90 4.81
C ARG A 125 3.25 7.96 3.33
N TYR A 126 3.12 9.16 2.79
CA TYR A 126 3.00 9.38 1.35
C TYR A 126 4.38 9.45 0.71
N LEU A 127 4.59 8.61 -0.31
CA LEU A 127 5.81 8.52 -1.08
C LEU A 127 5.52 9.08 -2.48
N GLY A 128 5.50 10.40 -2.61
CA GLY A 128 5.23 11.10 -3.87
C GLY A 128 5.42 12.62 -3.77
N PRO A 129 5.06 13.38 -4.82
CA PRO A 129 4.56 12.90 -6.11
C PRO A 129 5.66 12.26 -6.97
N ALA A 130 5.28 11.84 -8.17
CA ALA A 130 6.25 11.57 -9.21
C ALA A 130 7.15 12.79 -9.48
N ALA A 131 8.41 12.53 -9.86
CA ALA A 131 9.36 13.61 -10.12
C ALA A 131 8.97 14.43 -11.36
N ASP A 132 8.33 13.78 -12.34
CA ASP A 132 7.70 14.41 -13.50
C ASP A 132 6.18 14.18 -13.41
N GLU A 133 5.38 15.21 -13.68
CA GLU A 133 3.91 15.11 -13.69
C GLU A 133 3.38 14.18 -14.78
N ARG A 134 4.23 13.80 -15.75
CA ARG A 134 3.92 12.87 -16.84
C ARG A 134 4.20 11.41 -16.52
N ASP A 135 4.85 11.16 -15.39
CA ASP A 135 5.23 9.82 -14.94
C ASP A 135 4.06 9.09 -14.28
N PHE A 136 3.94 7.80 -14.56
CA PHE A 136 2.94 6.94 -13.95
C PHE A 136 3.60 5.79 -13.18
N TRP A 137 3.58 5.88 -11.85
CA TRP A 137 4.19 4.86 -10.99
C TRP A 137 3.27 3.65 -10.87
N ARG A 138 3.76 2.40 -10.92
CA ARG A 138 2.95 1.18 -10.76
C ARG A 138 3.71 0.06 -10.06
N GLY A 139 2.96 -0.95 -9.63
CA GLY A 139 3.50 -2.21 -9.11
C GLY A 139 4.43 -2.01 -7.91
N PRO A 140 3.94 -1.40 -6.81
CA PRO A 140 4.77 -1.20 -5.64
C PRO A 140 5.06 -2.53 -4.95
N ASN A 141 6.32 -2.71 -4.54
CA ASN A 141 6.77 -3.81 -3.70
C ASN A 141 7.53 -3.21 -2.51
N VAL A 142 7.47 -3.87 -1.35
CA VAL A 142 8.28 -3.51 -0.18
C VAL A 142 9.15 -4.70 0.24
N ALA A 143 10.39 -4.39 0.62
CA ALA A 143 11.32 -5.31 1.25
C ALA A 143 11.92 -4.63 2.49
N ALA A 144 11.76 -5.23 3.66
CA ALA A 144 12.29 -4.72 4.93
C ALA A 144 13.37 -5.65 5.49
N ALA A 145 14.33 -5.13 6.24
CA ALA A 145 15.35 -5.93 6.88
C ALA A 145 14.83 -6.56 8.17
N LYS A 146 15.29 -7.79 8.46
CA LYS A 146 14.87 -8.59 9.61
C LYS A 146 15.97 -8.67 10.67
N ASP A 147 17.08 -7.96 10.46
CA ASP A 147 18.28 -7.94 11.30
C ASP A 147 18.25 -6.85 12.38
N GLY A 148 17.14 -6.11 12.49
CA GLY A 148 16.98 -4.99 13.42
C GLY A 148 17.52 -3.66 12.91
N SER A 149 18.10 -3.61 11.70
CA SER A 149 18.67 -2.38 11.14
C SER A 149 17.64 -1.30 10.81
N GLY A 150 16.34 -1.62 10.79
CA GLY A 150 15.30 -0.68 10.36
C GLY A 150 15.31 -0.41 8.85
N ARG A 151 16.14 -1.08 8.06
CA ARG A 151 16.20 -0.84 6.61
C ARG A 151 14.92 -1.25 5.91
N VAL A 152 14.37 -0.36 5.09
CA VAL A 152 13.17 -0.62 4.29
C VAL A 152 13.38 -0.09 2.87
N TYR A 153 12.99 -0.88 1.88
CA TYR A 153 13.08 -0.56 0.47
C TYR A 153 11.71 -0.66 -0.16
N VAL A 154 11.30 0.39 -0.88
CA VAL A 154 10.08 0.40 -1.67
C VAL A 154 10.46 0.51 -3.13
N ALA A 155 10.17 -0.52 -3.91
CA ALA A 155 10.41 -0.55 -5.34
C ALA A 155 9.11 -0.32 -6.11
N TYR A 156 9.18 0.35 -7.26
CA TYR A 156 8.05 0.53 -8.16
C TYR A 156 8.53 0.74 -9.60
N THR A 157 7.66 0.42 -10.55
CA THR A 157 7.86 0.74 -11.96
C THR A 157 7.50 2.19 -12.19
N ASN A 158 8.30 2.90 -12.98
CA ASN A 158 8.00 4.25 -13.42
C ASN A 158 7.79 4.28 -14.93
N LEU A 159 6.55 4.46 -15.37
CA LEU A 159 6.27 4.62 -16.80
C LEU A 159 6.35 6.10 -17.16
N ALA A 160 7.45 6.50 -17.80
CA ALA A 160 7.69 7.89 -18.14
C ALA A 160 6.88 8.35 -19.36
N ASP A 161 6.51 9.63 -19.37
CA ASP A 161 5.92 10.35 -20.52
C ASP A 161 4.57 9.81 -21.02
N LEU A 162 3.78 9.18 -20.13
CA LEU A 162 2.49 8.56 -20.50
C LEU A 162 1.28 9.48 -20.34
N ALA A 163 1.38 10.59 -19.61
CA ALA A 163 0.19 11.34 -19.17
C ALA A 163 -0.61 12.06 -20.28
N TYR A 164 -0.12 12.12 -21.52
CA TYR A 164 -0.83 12.81 -22.61
C TYR A 164 -1.18 11.97 -23.84
N THR A 165 -0.68 10.74 -23.96
CA THR A 165 -0.92 9.91 -25.14
C THR A 165 -1.66 8.65 -24.78
N CYS A 166 -2.98 8.76 -24.61
CA CYS A 166 -3.88 7.62 -24.79
C CYS A 166 -3.76 6.96 -26.19
N ASP A 167 -2.98 7.57 -27.11
CA ASP A 167 -2.80 7.17 -28.50
C ASP A 167 -1.37 6.70 -28.86
N GLN A 168 -0.44 6.63 -27.91
CA GLN A 168 0.90 6.09 -28.17
C GLN A 168 1.22 4.98 -27.15
N PRO A 169 1.67 3.79 -27.59
CA PRO A 169 2.13 2.77 -26.67
C PRO A 169 3.33 3.32 -25.90
N GLY A 170 3.17 3.51 -24.58
CA GLY A 170 4.29 3.80 -23.71
C GLY A 170 5.38 2.77 -23.94
N THR A 171 6.56 3.23 -24.35
CA THR A 171 7.68 2.31 -24.53
C THR A 171 8.08 1.80 -23.15
N SER A 172 8.33 0.49 -23.03
CA SER A 172 8.66 -0.21 -21.77
C SER A 172 9.97 0.25 -21.10
N GLY A 173 10.58 1.33 -21.58
CA GLY A 173 11.78 1.94 -21.02
C GLY A 173 11.48 2.78 -19.78
N GLY A 174 11.16 2.13 -18.65
CA GLY A 174 10.69 2.79 -17.42
C GLY A 174 11.29 2.22 -16.13
N GLN A 175 12.62 2.24 -16.07
CA GLN A 175 13.55 1.87 -15.00
C GLN A 175 12.94 1.75 -13.60
N ILE A 176 12.97 0.54 -13.03
CA ILE A 176 12.61 0.26 -11.64
C ILE A 176 13.23 1.33 -10.72
N ARG A 177 12.39 2.03 -9.96
CA ARG A 177 12.83 2.98 -8.93
C ARG A 177 12.81 2.29 -7.58
N VAL A 178 13.77 2.65 -6.72
CA VAL A 178 13.83 2.19 -5.34
C VAL A 178 13.94 3.41 -4.44
N ARG A 179 13.01 3.53 -3.50
CA ARG A 179 13.14 4.38 -2.31
C ARG A 179 13.67 3.52 -1.18
N ARG A 180 14.57 4.08 -0.38
CA ARG A 180 15.18 3.40 0.76
C ARG A 180 15.07 4.27 1.99
N SER A 181 14.96 3.61 3.12
CA SER A 181 15.01 4.18 4.46
C SER A 181 15.96 3.33 5.29
N ASP A 182 16.77 3.99 6.11
CA ASP A 182 17.65 3.34 7.09
C ASP A 182 17.10 3.49 8.54
N ASP A 183 15.87 3.99 8.72
CA ASP A 183 15.27 4.36 10.02
C ASP A 183 13.85 3.83 10.26
N GLY A 184 13.48 2.71 9.63
CA GLY A 184 12.16 2.11 9.78
C GLY A 184 11.06 2.79 8.94
N GLY A 185 11.45 3.48 7.87
CA GLY A 185 10.54 4.19 6.97
C GLY A 185 10.10 5.55 7.51
N ASP A 186 10.87 6.18 8.40
CA ASP A 186 10.60 7.55 8.85
C ASP A 186 11.10 8.58 7.82
N THR A 187 12.23 8.33 7.16
CA THR A 187 12.79 9.14 6.07
C THR A 187 13.13 8.35 4.81
#